data_AF-A0A1I7TP66-F1
#
_entry.id   AF-A0A1I7TP66-F1
#
_cell.length_a   1.000
_cell.length_b   1.000
_cell.length_c   1.000
_cell.angle_alpha   90.00
_cell.angle_beta   90.00
_cell.angle_gamma   90.00
#
_symmetry.space_group_name_H-M   'P 1'
#
loop_
_entity.id
_entity.type
_entity.pdbx_description
1 polymer ?
#
loop_
_entity_poly.entity_id
_entity_poly.type
_entity_poly.pdbx_seq_one_letter_code
_entity_poly.pdbx_strand_id
1 'polypeptide(L)'
;MLCPFPVVDLQAALKKYPGAQEFVWSQEEPRNAGAWSFVRPRFENALRVRLKFAGRPELAWIATAIGEQHTKEAEEVINQTFA
;
A
#
# COMPACT_ATOMS: atom_id res chain seq x y z
N MET A 1 11.64 3.71 8.83
CA MET A 1 11.59 5.12 8.39
C MET A 1 11.50 5.12 6.87
N LEU A 2 10.44 5.67 6.26
CA LEU A 2 10.26 5.71 4.78
C LEU A 2 10.85 6.98 4.13
N CYS A 3 11.43 7.85 4.95
CA CYS A 3 12.05 9.10 4.54
C CYS A 3 13.56 9.01 4.86
N PRO A 4 14.45 9.37 3.91
CA PRO A 4 14.16 9.84 2.55
C PRO A 4 13.52 8.76 1.66
N PHE A 5 12.75 9.17 0.65
CA PHE A 5 12.09 8.23 -0.26
C PHE A 5 13.11 7.58 -1.21
N PRO A 6 13.23 6.25 -1.25
CA PRO A 6 14.35 5.54 -1.91
C PRO A 6 14.11 5.38 -3.42
N VAL A 7 14.15 6.48 -4.17
CA VAL A 7 13.85 6.48 -5.62
C VAL A 7 14.77 5.53 -6.40
N VAL A 8 16.09 5.58 -6.14
CA VAL A 8 17.08 4.81 -6.90
C VAL A 8 16.87 3.30 -6.74
N ASP A 9 16.68 2.85 -5.51
CA ASP A 9 16.48 1.42 -5.20
C ASP A 9 15.16 0.90 -5.77
N LEU A 10 14.09 1.70 -5.68
CA LEU A 10 12.79 1.36 -6.26
C LEU A 10 12.84 1.28 -7.78
N GLN A 11 13.52 2.21 -8.45
CA GLN A 11 13.73 2.13 -9.91
C GLN A 11 14.48 0.86 -10.31
N ALA A 12 15.53 0.50 -9.55
CA ALA A 12 16.28 -0.73 -9.80
C ALA A 12 15.43 -1.98 -9.59
N ALA A 13 14.55 -2.00 -8.57
CA ALA A 13 13.63 -3.09 -8.32
C ALA A 13 12.57 -3.22 -9.43
N LEU A 14 11.95 -2.12 -9.85
CA LEU A 14 10.93 -2.11 -10.91
C LEU A 14 11.46 -2.63 -12.26
N LYS A 15 12.72 -2.32 -12.59
CA LYS A 15 13.36 -2.82 -13.82
C LYS A 15 13.46 -4.34 -13.90
N LYS A 16 13.38 -5.06 -12.76
CA LYS A 16 13.40 -6.53 -12.73
C LYS A 16 12.08 -7.14 -13.21
N TYR A 17 11.00 -6.35 -13.29
CA TYR A 17 9.66 -6.81 -13.63
C TYR A 17 9.07 -6.02 -14.83
N PRO A 18 9.68 -6.08 -16.02
CA PRO A 18 9.26 -5.26 -17.17
C PRO A 18 7.88 -5.63 -17.73
N GLY A 19 7.38 -6.83 -17.43
CA GLY A 19 6.04 -7.30 -17.85
C GLY A 19 4.94 -7.09 -16.80
N ALA A 20 5.24 -6.47 -15.66
CA ALA A 20 4.24 -6.22 -14.63
C ALA A 20 3.21 -5.19 -15.13
N GLN A 21 1.93 -5.57 -15.09
CA GLN A 21 0.83 -4.71 -15.51
C GLN A 21 0.23 -3.91 -14.35
N GLU A 22 0.32 -4.47 -13.14
CA GLU A 22 -0.25 -3.87 -11.93
C GLU A 22 0.78 -3.82 -10.81
N PHE A 23 0.75 -2.73 -10.05
CA PHE A 23 1.55 -2.54 -8.85
C PHE A 23 0.62 -2.23 -7.69
N VAL A 24 0.68 -3.06 -6.65
CA VAL A 24 -0.20 -2.94 -5.48
C VAL A 24 0.62 -2.46 -4.28
N TRP A 25 0.12 -1.45 -3.58
CA TRP A 25 0.58 -1.11 -2.24
C TRP A 25 -0.36 -1.77 -1.23
N SER A 26 0.14 -2.83 -0.58
CA SER A 26 -0.57 -3.56 0.46
C SER A 26 -0.12 -3.06 1.84
N GLN A 27 -1.07 -2.65 2.68
CA GLN A 27 -0.81 -2.26 4.09
C GLN A 27 -1.97 -2.65 5.00
N GLU A 28 -1.68 -2.95 6.27
CA GLU A 28 -2.71 -3.27 7.26
C GLU A 28 -3.46 -2.02 7.75
N GLU A 29 -2.79 -0.87 7.77
CA GLU A 29 -3.37 0.37 8.29
C GLU A 29 -4.50 0.91 7.38
N PRO A 30 -5.48 1.63 7.97
CA PRO A 30 -6.48 2.38 7.23
C PRO A 30 -5.87 3.25 6.13
N ARG A 31 -6.59 3.46 5.01
CA ARG A 31 -6.13 4.28 3.87
C ARG A 31 -5.67 5.69 4.25
N ASN A 32 -6.31 6.31 5.23
CA ASN A 32 -5.98 7.63 5.77
C ASN A 32 -4.84 7.60 6.82
N ALA A 33 -4.30 6.42 7.11
CA ALA A 33 -3.20 6.18 8.03
C ALA A 33 -2.04 5.43 7.34
N GLY A 34 -1.00 5.14 8.10
CA GLY A 34 0.19 4.47 7.60
C GLY A 34 0.91 5.30 6.54
N ALA A 35 1.44 4.61 5.54
CA ALA A 35 2.35 5.20 4.56
C ALA A 35 1.68 5.61 3.24
N TRP A 36 0.45 5.17 2.98
CA TRP A 36 -0.21 5.33 1.69
C TRP A 36 -0.17 6.76 1.14
N SER A 37 -0.57 7.74 1.95
CA SER A 37 -0.59 9.16 1.56
C SER A 37 0.81 9.73 1.29
N PHE A 38 1.85 9.14 1.91
CA PHE A 38 3.24 9.48 1.65
C PHE A 38 3.74 8.83 0.36
N VAL A 39 3.53 7.53 0.16
CA VAL A 39 4.13 6.78 -0.96
C VAL A 39 3.42 7.02 -2.28
N ARG A 40 2.07 7.11 -2.29
CA ARG A 40 1.28 7.24 -3.53
C ARG A 40 1.77 8.37 -4.44
N PRO A 41 1.83 9.64 -4.00
CA PRO A 41 2.27 10.72 -4.88
C PRO A 41 3.75 10.59 -5.28
N ARG A 42 4.58 9.92 -4.48
CA ARG A 42 6.01 9.75 -4.78
C ARG A 42 6.25 8.67 -5.83
N PHE A 43 5.51 7.57 -5.78
CA PHE A 43 5.49 6.57 -6.85
C PHE A 43 4.97 7.18 -8.16
N GLU A 44 3.88 7.94 -8.10
CA GLU A 44 3.31 8.57 -9.30
C GLU A 44 4.27 9.62 -9.91
N ASN A 45 4.83 10.52 -9.09
CA ASN A 45 5.65 11.62 -9.60
C ASN A 45 7.09 11.20 -9.92
N ALA A 46 7.74 10.40 -9.07
CA ALA A 46 9.16 10.07 -9.22
C ALA A 46 9.41 8.79 -10.04
N LEU A 47 8.49 7.82 -9.96
CA LEU A 47 8.63 6.52 -10.62
C LEU A 47 7.69 6.36 -11.82
N ARG A 48 6.72 7.26 -12.00
CA ARG A 48 5.64 7.15 -13.01
C ARG A 48 4.85 5.85 -12.90
N VAL A 49 4.74 5.33 -11.67
CA VAL A 49 3.99 4.11 -11.35
C VAL A 49 2.73 4.50 -10.59
N ARG A 50 1.58 4.10 -11.10
CA ARG A 50 0.31 4.21 -10.39
C ARG A 50 0.13 2.96 -9.52
N LEU A 51 -0.04 3.17 -8.22
CA LEU A 51 -0.27 2.09 -7.26
C LEU A 51 -1.78 1.86 -7.07
N LYS A 52 -2.19 0.58 -7.05
CA LYS A 52 -3.49 0.15 -6.52
C LYS A 52 -3.36 -0.01 -5.01
N PHE A 53 -4.29 0.55 -4.25
CA PHE A 53 -4.28 0.41 -2.79
C PHE A 53 -4.99 -0.89 -2.39
N ALA A 54 -4.35 -1.70 -1.56
CA ALA A 54 -4.97 -2.81 -0.83
C ALA A 54 -4.72 -2.58 0.67
N GLY A 55 -5.78 -2.48 1.45
CA GLY A 55 -5.66 -2.14 2.87
C GLY A 55 -7.01 -1.78 3.47
N ARG A 56 -7.02 -1.48 4.77
CA ARG A 56 -8.26 -1.15 5.46
C ARG A 56 -8.89 0.14 4.89
N PRO A 57 -10.24 0.23 4.86
CA PRO A 57 -10.91 1.46 4.48
C PRO A 57 -10.52 2.62 5.40
N GLU A 58 -10.92 3.85 5.05
CA GLU A 58 -10.68 5.01 5.90
C GLU A 58 -11.44 4.86 7.22
N LEU A 59 -10.74 5.09 8.34
CA LEU A 59 -11.28 4.92 9.68
C LEU A 59 -10.90 6.13 10.54
N ALA A 60 -11.78 6.46 11.48
CA ALA A 60 -11.52 7.54 12.45
C ALA A 60 -10.49 7.13 13.54
N TRP A 61 -10.17 5.85 13.61
CA TRP A 61 -9.25 5.24 14.58
C TRP A 61 -8.26 4.32 13.85
N ILE A 62 -7.23 3.83 14.56
CA ILE A 62 -6.12 3.08 13.96
C ILE A 62 -6.49 1.61 13.67
N ALA A 63 -7.20 0.94 14.59
CA ALA A 63 -7.64 -0.45 14.40
C ALA A 63 -8.97 -0.76 15.13
N THR A 64 -9.73 -1.72 14.60
CA THR A 64 -11.02 -2.13 15.18
C THR A 64 -10.75 -2.84 16.49
N ALA A 65 -11.40 -2.40 17.58
CA ALA A 65 -11.23 -3.02 18.89
C ALA A 65 -11.98 -4.37 19.05
N ILE A 66 -12.89 -4.68 18.13
CA ILE A 66 -13.62 -5.95 18.08
C ILE A 66 -12.77 -6.98 17.36
N GLY A 67 -12.28 -7.99 18.08
CA GLY A 67 -11.33 -8.98 17.56
C GLY A 67 -11.82 -9.73 16.32
N GLU A 68 -13.08 -10.16 16.28
CA GLU A 68 -13.64 -10.85 15.11
C GLU A 68 -13.63 -9.96 13.86
N GLN A 69 -14.01 -8.69 14.02
CA GLN A 69 -14.02 -7.73 12.92
C GLN A 69 -12.60 -7.40 12.46
N HIS A 70 -11.66 -7.28 13.40
CA HIS A 70 -10.25 -7.07 13.10
C HIS A 70 -9.64 -8.21 12.27
N THR A 71 -9.98 -9.47 12.59
CA THR A 71 -9.54 -10.64 11.81
C THR A 71 -10.12 -10.63 10.40
N LYS A 72 -11.43 -10.38 10.27
CA LYS A 72 -12.09 -10.26 8.95
C LYS A 72 -11.47 -9.17 8.09
N GLU A 73 -11.17 -8.01 8.67
CA GLU A 73 -10.52 -6.91 7.98
C GLU A 73 -9.11 -7.29 7.49
N ALA A 74 -8.34 -8.04 8.28
CA ALA A 74 -7.01 -8.51 7.87
C ALA A 74 -7.09 -9.50 6.69
N GLU A 75 -8.04 -10.44 6.72
CA GLU A 75 -8.28 -11.37 5.61
C GLU A 75 -8.69 -10.62 4.33
N GLU A 76 -9.54 -9.60 4.47
CA GLU A 76 -9.97 -8.76 3.35
C GLU A 76 -8.80 -8.00 2.71
N VAL A 77 -7.84 -7.47 3.49
CA VAL A 77 -6.63 -6.85 2.93
C VAL A 77 -5.83 -7.83 2.08
N ILE A 78 -5.68 -9.07 2.56
CA ILE A 78 -4.96 -10.13 1.82
C ILE A 78 -5.69 -10.44 0.52
N ASN A 79 -7.01 -10.62 0.57
CA ASN A 79 -7.81 -10.88 -0.62
C ASN A 79 -7.69 -9.75 -1.64
N GLN A 80 -7.80 -8.49 -1.21
CA GLN A 80 -7.63 -7.32 -2.08
C GLN A 80 -6.23 -7.19 -2.68
N THR A 81 -5.21 -7.72 -2.00
CA THR A 81 -3.83 -7.68 -2.48
C THR A 81 -3.60 -8.59 -3.69
N PHE A 82 -4.30 -9.73 -3.74
CA PHE A 82 -4.12 -10.75 -4.77
C PHE A 82 -5.32 -10.90 -5.73
N ALA A 83 -6.33 -10.05 -5.61
CA ALA A 83 -7.49 -9.99 -6.50
C ALA A 83 -7.25 -9.08 -7.73
#